data_AF-A0A6A3KB26-F1
#
_entry.id   AF-A0A6A3KB26-F1
#
_cell.length_a   1.000
_cell.length_b   1.000
_cell.length_c   1.000
_cell.angle_alpha   90.00
_cell.angle_beta   90.00
_cell.angle_gamma   90.00
#
_symmetry.space_group_name_H-M   'P 1'
#
loop_
_entity.id
_entity.type
_entity.pdbx_description
1 polymer ?
#
loop_
_entity_poly.entity_id
_entity_poly.type
_entity_poly.pdbx_seq_one_letter_code
_entity_poly.pdbx_strand_id
1 'polypeptide(L)'
;MPRSADDVFKLLKLDSIGSKLFNNPRLSTWVSYVTKLKGTQADEQMYTVLRAAYGDDGLAMMLVGSKQYTMSDLARRLEEMQQKVWVGEGKTAKEIFTTMKLNTQDDQLFESPAFHSWFNYVTKLSPKSADELMLSTLKTSYKDDAVLAKMFVAAKESPSTKAIAEKLEQAQMTDWLRNEKSVDDVFKLLKLDDDVDNLLSSPLLRNWVAYVEKLEENPYPDTRYC
;
A
#
# COMPACT_ATOMS: atom_id res chain seq x y z
N MET A 1 -24.08 36.42 1.80
CA MET A 1 -23.07 35.49 2.35
C MET A 1 -22.17 35.01 1.22
N PRO A 2 -20.87 34.76 1.44
CA PRO A 2 -20.01 34.14 0.41
C PRO A 2 -20.56 32.76 0.03
N ARG A 3 -20.38 32.33 -1.23
CA ARG A 3 -20.81 31.01 -1.71
C ARG A 3 -20.05 29.89 -0.97
N SER A 4 -20.64 28.70 -0.83
CA SER A 4 -19.90 27.60 -0.20
C SER A 4 -18.75 27.11 -1.10
N ALA A 5 -17.82 26.34 -0.52
CA ALA A 5 -16.75 25.69 -1.30
C ALA A 5 -17.32 24.73 -2.35
N ASP A 6 -18.39 24.00 -2.01
CA ASP A 6 -19.11 23.08 -2.91
C ASP A 6 -19.79 23.84 -4.06
N ASP A 7 -20.47 24.96 -3.76
CA ASP A 7 -21.11 25.78 -4.79
C ASP A 7 -20.11 26.30 -5.81
N VAL A 8 -18.95 26.78 -5.36
CA VAL A 8 -17.90 27.28 -6.27
C VAL A 8 -17.24 26.13 -7.03
N PHE A 9 -17.11 24.95 -6.43
CA PHE A 9 -16.60 23.76 -7.09
C PHE A 9 -17.48 23.35 -8.29
N LYS A 10 -18.80 23.28 -8.07
CA LYS A 10 -19.80 22.98 -9.10
C LYS A 10 -19.93 24.10 -10.14
N LEU A 11 -19.85 25.37 -9.73
CA LEU A 11 -19.86 26.51 -10.64
C LEU A 11 -18.70 26.44 -11.63
N LEU A 12 -17.53 26.02 -11.16
CA LEU A 12 -16.34 25.82 -11.98
C LEU A 12 -16.38 24.50 -12.78
N LYS A 13 -17.45 23.72 -12.66
CA LYS A 13 -17.65 22.40 -13.30
C LYS A 13 -16.48 21.47 -13.02
N LEU A 14 -16.00 21.47 -11.77
CA LEU A 14 -14.87 20.66 -11.33
C LEU A 14 -15.27 19.25 -10.90
N ASP A 15 -16.56 19.01 -10.67
CA ASP A 15 -17.16 17.74 -10.23
C ASP A 15 -17.20 16.67 -11.32
N SER A 16 -17.22 17.06 -12.59
CA SER A 16 -17.29 16.14 -13.73
C SER A 16 -15.96 15.96 -14.47
N ILE A 17 -14.84 16.47 -13.94
CA ILE A 17 -13.54 16.47 -14.65
C ILE A 17 -12.83 15.11 -14.53
N GLY A 18 -13.08 14.38 -13.44
CA GLY A 18 -12.43 13.09 -13.19
C GLY A 18 -10.93 13.22 -13.00
N SER A 19 -10.17 12.24 -13.50
CA SER A 19 -8.72 12.15 -13.31
C SER A 19 -7.91 13.36 -13.80
N LYS A 20 -8.49 14.22 -14.65
CA LYS A 20 -7.84 15.43 -15.16
C LYS A 20 -7.91 16.62 -14.19
N LEU A 21 -8.55 16.48 -13.03
CA LEU A 21 -8.81 17.59 -12.10
C LEU A 21 -7.54 18.34 -11.70
N PHE A 22 -6.50 17.63 -11.27
CA PHE A 22 -5.24 18.21 -10.78
C PHE A 22 -4.39 18.86 -11.89
N ASN A 23 -4.77 18.65 -13.15
CA ASN A 23 -4.20 19.31 -14.32
C ASN A 23 -5.12 20.39 -14.89
N ASN A 24 -6.29 20.63 -14.28
CA ASN A 24 -7.22 21.64 -14.75
C ASN A 24 -6.87 23.01 -14.15
N PRO A 25 -6.67 24.05 -14.97
CA PRO A 25 -6.30 25.38 -14.47
C PRO A 25 -7.37 26.01 -13.57
N ARG A 26 -8.64 25.59 -13.67
CA ARG A 26 -9.72 26.08 -12.80
C ARG A 26 -9.58 25.58 -11.35
N LEU A 27 -8.85 24.48 -11.12
CA LEU A 27 -8.64 23.97 -9.77
C LEU A 27 -7.89 24.99 -8.91
N SER A 28 -6.88 25.69 -9.45
CA SER A 28 -6.11 26.69 -8.70
C SER A 28 -6.98 27.88 -8.24
N THR A 29 -7.98 28.25 -9.05
CA THR A 29 -8.97 29.27 -8.70
C THR A 29 -9.83 28.81 -7.52
N TRP A 30 -10.31 27.57 -7.56
CA TRP A 30 -11.08 27.00 -6.45
C TRP A 30 -10.24 26.84 -5.17
N VAL A 31 -9.01 26.37 -5.28
CA VAL A 31 -8.07 26.25 -4.15
C VAL A 31 -7.86 27.61 -3.49
N SER A 32 -7.55 28.63 -4.28
CA SER A 32 -7.38 30.00 -3.76
C SER A 32 -8.62 30.54 -3.07
N TYR A 33 -9.81 30.21 -3.59
CA TYR A 33 -11.09 30.57 -2.98
C TYR A 33 -11.26 29.92 -1.61
N VAL A 34 -11.07 28.60 -1.51
CA VAL A 34 -11.24 27.86 -0.26
C VAL A 34 -10.19 28.30 0.78
N THR A 35 -8.94 28.56 0.37
CA THR A 35 -7.90 29.10 1.26
C THR A 35 -8.30 30.45 1.87
N LYS A 36 -8.86 31.37 1.07
CA LYS A 36 -9.36 32.66 1.59
C LYS A 36 -10.58 32.48 2.51
N LEU A 37 -11.43 31.51 2.23
CA LEU A 37 -12.66 31.26 2.99
C LEU A 37 -12.40 30.58 4.34
N LYS A 38 -11.46 29.64 4.40
CA LYS A 38 -11.28 28.71 5.54
C LYS A 38 -9.94 28.83 6.25
N GLY A 39 -8.98 29.59 5.71
CA GLY A 39 -7.68 29.77 6.33
C GLY A 39 -6.98 28.43 6.60
N THR A 40 -6.72 28.14 7.88
CA THR A 40 -6.05 26.90 8.30
C THR A 40 -6.88 25.63 8.08
N GLN A 41 -8.21 25.72 7.94
CA GLN A 41 -9.11 24.59 7.67
C GLN A 41 -9.31 24.33 6.17
N ALA A 42 -8.51 24.98 5.31
CA ALA A 42 -8.71 24.92 3.87
C ALA A 42 -8.53 23.51 3.30
N ASP A 43 -7.47 22.79 3.70
CA ASP A 43 -7.21 21.44 3.18
C ASP A 43 -8.31 20.44 3.60
N GLU A 44 -8.84 20.55 4.83
CA GLU A 44 -9.96 19.73 5.32
C GLU A 44 -11.25 19.99 4.52
N GLN A 45 -11.55 21.27 4.28
CA GLN A 45 -12.71 21.65 3.47
C GLN A 45 -12.55 21.18 2.02
N MET A 46 -11.34 21.30 1.44
CA MET A 46 -11.06 20.82 0.09
C MET A 46 -11.22 19.31 0.00
N TYR A 47 -10.63 18.56 0.93
CA TYR A 47 -10.76 17.11 1.00
C TYR A 47 -12.23 16.69 1.10
N THR A 48 -13.01 17.32 1.97
CA THR A 48 -14.44 17.02 2.15
C THR A 48 -15.23 17.17 0.84
N VAL A 49 -15.03 18.28 0.11
CA VAL A 49 -15.71 18.51 -1.17
C VAL A 49 -15.26 17.51 -2.23
N LEU A 50 -13.95 17.25 -2.32
CA LEU A 50 -13.41 16.30 -3.30
C LEU A 50 -13.86 14.86 -3.03
N ARG A 51 -13.88 14.44 -1.76
CA ARG A 51 -14.35 13.11 -1.36
C ARG A 51 -15.83 12.94 -1.69
N ALA A 52 -16.65 13.96 -1.44
CA ALA A 52 -18.07 13.95 -1.79
C ALA A 52 -18.29 13.85 -3.32
N ALA A 53 -17.45 14.51 -4.12
CA ALA A 53 -17.57 14.51 -5.57
C ALA A 53 -17.05 13.23 -6.25
N TYR A 54 -15.94 12.66 -5.74
CA TYR A 54 -15.21 11.59 -6.41
C TYR A 54 -15.25 10.24 -5.70
N GLY A 55 -15.76 10.19 -4.46
CA GLY A 55 -15.69 9.01 -3.60
C GLY A 55 -14.27 8.71 -3.11
N ASP A 56 -14.16 7.80 -2.14
CA ASP A 56 -12.87 7.41 -1.55
C ASP A 56 -11.93 6.77 -2.59
N ASP A 57 -12.41 5.76 -3.33
CA ASP A 57 -11.62 5.04 -4.34
C ASP A 57 -11.14 5.97 -5.48
N GLY A 58 -12.05 6.80 -6.00
CA GLY A 58 -11.77 7.72 -7.08
C GLY A 58 -10.76 8.79 -6.66
N LEU A 59 -11.00 9.43 -5.50
CA LEU A 59 -10.11 10.46 -4.98
C LEU A 59 -8.72 9.90 -4.65
N ALA A 60 -8.62 8.71 -4.05
CA ALA A 60 -7.35 8.10 -3.72
C ALA A 60 -6.46 7.91 -4.97
N MET A 61 -7.02 7.36 -6.05
CA MET A 61 -6.29 7.18 -7.30
C MET A 61 -5.91 8.50 -7.95
N MET A 62 -6.80 9.50 -7.89
CA MET A 62 -6.51 10.85 -8.40
C MET A 62 -5.34 11.50 -7.66
N LEU A 63 -5.31 11.42 -6.32
CA LEU A 63 -4.25 12.02 -5.50
C LEU A 63 -2.90 11.36 -5.78
N VAL A 64 -2.86 10.02 -5.79
CA VAL A 64 -1.65 9.25 -6.09
C VAL A 64 -1.11 9.58 -7.47
N GLY A 65 -1.95 9.54 -8.51
CA GLY A 65 -1.54 9.81 -9.89
C GLY A 65 -1.13 11.26 -10.16
N SER A 66 -1.48 12.19 -9.26
CA SER A 66 -1.25 13.63 -9.46
C SER A 66 0.04 14.16 -8.85
N LYS A 67 0.78 13.34 -8.10
CA LYS A 67 2.05 13.74 -7.46
C LYS A 67 3.19 14.07 -8.43
N GLN A 68 3.01 13.75 -9.70
CA GLN A 68 3.95 14.02 -10.79
C GLN A 68 3.65 15.31 -11.56
N TYR A 69 2.55 16.01 -11.25
CA TYR A 69 2.11 17.18 -12.01
C TYR A 69 2.26 18.50 -11.23
N THR A 70 1.80 19.60 -11.86
CA THR A 70 1.89 20.97 -11.34
C THR A 70 1.25 21.14 -9.97
N MET A 71 0.16 20.43 -9.67
CA MET A 71 -0.54 20.49 -8.37
C MET A 71 -0.06 19.40 -7.39
N SER A 72 1.17 18.91 -7.54
CA SER A 72 1.68 17.81 -6.72
C SER A 72 1.74 18.12 -5.22
N ASP A 73 2.05 19.36 -4.83
CA ASP A 73 2.06 19.75 -3.41
C ASP A 73 0.66 19.69 -2.79
N LEU A 74 -0.36 20.17 -3.50
CA LEU A 74 -1.74 20.04 -3.07
C LEU A 74 -2.14 18.56 -2.98
N ALA A 75 -1.79 17.76 -3.98
CA ALA A 75 -2.09 16.33 -3.99
C ALA A 75 -1.45 15.60 -2.79
N ARG A 76 -0.20 15.92 -2.43
CA ARG A 76 0.47 15.38 -1.24
C ARG A 76 -0.25 15.77 0.06
N ARG A 77 -0.58 17.06 0.24
CA ARG A 77 -1.30 17.51 1.44
C ARG A 77 -2.68 16.87 1.59
N LEU A 78 -3.43 16.76 0.49
CA LEU A 78 -4.74 16.14 0.50
C LEU A 78 -4.68 14.62 0.69
N GLU A 79 -3.64 13.94 0.19
CA GLU A 79 -3.42 12.53 0.50
C GLU A 79 -3.07 12.30 1.97
N GLU A 80 -2.24 13.17 2.57
CA GLU A 80 -1.98 13.11 4.00
C GLU A 80 -3.24 13.31 4.83
N MET A 81 -4.11 14.24 4.42
CA MET A 81 -5.44 14.44 5.03
C MET A 81 -6.30 13.19 4.88
N GLN A 82 -6.37 12.61 3.68
CA GLN A 82 -7.13 11.40 3.40
C GLN A 82 -6.69 10.24 4.30
N GLN A 83 -5.37 10.01 4.43
CA GLN A 83 -4.84 8.95 5.29
C GLN A 83 -5.16 9.20 6.77
N LYS A 84 -5.11 10.45 7.26
CA LYS A 84 -5.53 10.79 8.64
C LYS A 84 -7.01 10.50 8.86
N VAL A 85 -7.86 10.85 7.89
CA VAL A 85 -9.30 10.57 7.97
C VAL A 85 -9.56 9.06 7.97
N TRP A 86 -8.92 8.28 7.10
CA TRP A 86 -9.06 6.82 7.08
C TRP A 86 -8.61 6.17 8.39
N VAL A 87 -7.53 6.65 9.02
CA VAL A 87 -7.12 6.19 10.35
C VAL A 87 -8.18 6.54 11.40
N GLY A 88 -8.70 7.77 11.39
CA GLY A 88 -9.75 8.21 12.31
C GLY A 88 -11.08 7.46 12.14
N GLU A 89 -11.38 7.01 10.93
CA GLU A 89 -12.54 6.17 10.61
C GLU A 89 -12.33 4.68 10.93
N GLY A 90 -11.14 4.29 11.39
CA GLY A 90 -10.83 2.90 11.69
C GLY A 90 -10.78 1.99 10.46
N LYS A 91 -10.50 2.55 9.27
CA LYS A 91 -10.30 1.75 8.06
C LYS A 91 -9.14 0.78 8.29
N THR A 92 -9.28 -0.43 7.75
CA THR A 92 -8.26 -1.48 7.87
C THR A 92 -7.31 -1.45 6.67
N ALA A 93 -6.13 -2.06 6.84
CA ALA A 93 -5.17 -2.25 5.75
C ALA A 93 -5.81 -2.96 4.54
N LYS A 94 -6.66 -3.96 4.77
CA LYS A 94 -7.35 -4.74 3.72
C LYS A 94 -8.40 -3.92 2.98
N GLU A 95 -9.18 -3.11 3.69
CA GLU A 95 -10.16 -2.21 3.06
C GLU A 95 -9.47 -1.21 2.14
N ILE A 96 -8.41 -0.53 2.62
CA ILE A 96 -7.68 0.45 1.80
C ILE A 96 -6.96 -0.24 0.63
N PHE A 97 -6.43 -1.45 0.81
CA PHE A 97 -5.84 -2.23 -0.28
C PHE A 97 -6.84 -2.43 -1.44
N THR A 98 -8.11 -2.70 -1.10
CA THR A 98 -9.20 -2.89 -2.07
C THR A 98 -9.66 -1.56 -2.68
N THR A 99 -9.84 -0.51 -1.88
CA THR A 99 -10.16 0.86 -2.32
C THR A 99 -9.15 1.37 -3.35
N MET A 100 -7.88 1.03 -3.16
CA MET A 100 -6.79 1.39 -4.08
C MET A 100 -6.61 0.41 -5.24
N LYS A 101 -7.50 -0.58 -5.38
CA LYS A 101 -7.54 -1.59 -6.46
C LYS A 101 -6.25 -2.42 -6.59
N LEU A 102 -5.52 -2.59 -5.50
CA LEU A 102 -4.24 -3.29 -5.49
C LEU A 102 -4.38 -4.80 -5.66
N ASN A 103 -5.54 -5.35 -5.33
CA ASN A 103 -5.89 -6.77 -5.53
C ASN A 103 -6.09 -7.17 -7.01
N THR A 104 -5.82 -6.27 -7.96
CA THR A 104 -5.99 -6.49 -9.40
C THR A 104 -4.72 -6.17 -10.21
N GLN A 105 -3.59 -5.91 -9.53
CA GLN A 105 -2.37 -5.42 -10.17
C GLN A 105 -1.30 -6.50 -10.39
N ASP A 106 -1.54 -7.72 -9.89
CA ASP A 106 -0.71 -8.90 -10.07
C ASP A 106 0.80 -8.59 -9.97
N ASP A 107 1.60 -8.97 -10.97
CA ASP A 107 3.06 -8.82 -10.97
C ASP A 107 3.55 -7.36 -10.94
N GLN A 108 2.68 -6.37 -11.25
CA GLN A 108 3.03 -4.94 -11.24
C GLN A 108 2.74 -4.25 -9.91
N LEU A 109 2.25 -5.01 -8.91
CA LEU A 109 1.84 -4.46 -7.62
C LEU A 109 2.91 -3.57 -6.98
N PHE A 110 4.15 -4.04 -6.89
CA PHE A 110 5.20 -3.33 -6.15
C PHE A 110 5.65 -2.03 -6.82
N GLU A 111 5.57 -1.95 -8.15
CA GLU A 111 5.91 -0.74 -8.92
C GLU A 111 4.78 0.30 -8.91
N SER A 112 3.60 -0.08 -8.42
CA SER A 112 2.44 0.79 -8.38
C SER A 112 2.64 1.96 -7.40
N PRO A 113 2.43 3.22 -7.84
CA PRO A 113 2.39 4.36 -6.93
C PRO A 113 1.29 4.22 -5.87
N ALA A 114 0.21 3.48 -6.17
CA ALA A 114 -0.86 3.21 -5.22
C ALA A 114 -0.40 2.24 -4.12
N PHE A 115 0.43 1.25 -4.45
CA PHE A 115 1.01 0.34 -3.45
C PHE A 115 1.91 1.09 -2.47
N HIS A 116 2.73 2.05 -2.96
CA HIS A 116 3.55 2.90 -2.09
C HIS A 116 2.71 3.79 -1.15
N SER A 117 1.59 4.31 -1.63
CA SER A 117 0.66 5.09 -0.78
C SER A 117 -0.03 4.20 0.26
N TRP A 118 -0.46 3.00 -0.13
CA TRP A 118 -1.00 2.00 0.80
C TRP A 118 0.04 1.57 1.84
N PHE A 119 1.29 1.35 1.44
CA PHE A 119 2.40 1.04 2.34
C PHE A 119 2.52 2.13 3.42
N ASN A 120 2.60 3.40 2.99
CA ASN A 120 2.67 4.55 3.90
C ASN A 120 1.46 4.63 4.84
N TYR A 121 0.27 4.32 4.33
CA TYR A 121 -0.95 4.27 5.14
C TYR A 121 -0.86 3.19 6.22
N VAL A 122 -0.45 1.96 5.88
CA VAL A 122 -0.33 0.86 6.85
C VAL A 122 0.76 1.14 7.89
N THR A 123 1.87 1.78 7.51
CA THR A 123 2.89 2.25 8.46
C THR A 123 2.32 3.26 9.45
N LYS A 124 1.41 4.15 9.03
CA LYS A 124 0.72 5.09 9.93
C LYS A 124 -0.32 4.40 10.80
N LEU A 125 -1.05 3.43 10.25
CA LEU A 125 -2.10 2.69 10.93
C LEU A 125 -1.55 1.81 12.06
N SER A 126 -0.44 1.10 11.81
CA SER A 126 0.20 0.24 12.81
C SER A 126 1.73 0.34 12.77
N PRO A 127 2.33 1.39 13.35
CA PRO A 127 3.78 1.64 13.25
C PRO A 127 4.68 0.51 13.78
N LYS A 128 4.16 -0.32 14.70
CA LYS A 128 4.94 -1.40 15.34
C LYS A 128 4.80 -2.76 14.66
N SER A 129 3.78 -2.96 13.82
CA SER A 129 3.49 -4.24 13.17
C SER A 129 3.08 -4.08 11.71
N ALA A 130 3.52 -2.99 11.07
CA ALA A 130 3.14 -2.64 9.71
C ALA A 130 3.48 -3.77 8.72
N ASP A 131 4.70 -4.30 8.79
CA ASP A 131 5.18 -5.33 7.87
C ASP A 131 4.37 -6.64 8.00
N GLU A 132 4.04 -7.05 9.23
CA GLU A 132 3.16 -8.20 9.50
C GLU A 132 1.74 -7.99 8.96
N LEU A 133 1.19 -6.78 9.17
CA LEU A 133 -0.15 -6.44 8.70
C LEU A 133 -0.22 -6.37 7.16
N MET A 134 0.83 -5.85 6.53
CA MET A 134 0.96 -5.87 5.06
C MET A 134 1.06 -7.30 4.54
N LEU A 135 1.93 -8.12 5.11
CA LEU A 135 2.08 -9.53 4.74
C LEU A 135 0.73 -10.26 4.85
N SER A 136 0.02 -10.11 5.98
CA SER A 136 -1.29 -10.73 6.20
C SER A 136 -2.32 -10.31 5.12
N THR A 137 -2.32 -9.03 4.74
CA THR A 137 -3.18 -8.51 3.67
C THR A 137 -2.81 -9.12 2.31
N LEU A 138 -1.52 -9.24 2.01
CA LEU A 138 -1.02 -9.84 0.77
C LEU A 138 -1.32 -11.35 0.71
N LYS A 139 -1.09 -12.11 1.79
CA LYS A 139 -1.44 -13.55 1.88
C LYS A 139 -2.93 -13.78 1.63
N THR A 140 -3.78 -12.93 2.19
CA THR A 140 -5.24 -13.00 1.95
C THR A 140 -5.62 -12.78 0.48
N SER A 141 -4.83 -11.96 -0.23
CA SER A 141 -5.10 -11.59 -1.63
C SER A 141 -4.54 -12.62 -2.62
N TYR A 142 -3.30 -13.08 -2.42
CA TYR A 142 -2.58 -13.94 -3.35
C TYR A 142 -2.67 -15.44 -3.02
N LYS A 143 -3.12 -15.82 -1.82
CA LYS A 143 -3.45 -17.20 -1.34
C LYS A 143 -2.39 -18.30 -1.51
N ASP A 144 -1.28 -18.02 -2.17
CA ASP A 144 -0.19 -18.94 -2.48
C ASP A 144 1.13 -18.30 -2.02
N ASP A 145 1.77 -18.92 -1.02
CA ASP A 145 3.02 -18.43 -0.43
C ASP A 145 4.19 -18.47 -1.43
N ALA A 146 4.24 -19.45 -2.34
CA ALA A 146 5.29 -19.54 -3.36
C ALA A 146 5.16 -18.41 -4.39
N VAL A 147 3.92 -18.08 -4.79
CA VAL A 147 3.66 -16.93 -5.67
C VAL A 147 4.10 -15.65 -4.99
N LEU A 148 3.69 -15.43 -3.74
CA LEU A 148 4.05 -14.22 -3.00
C LEU A 148 5.56 -14.08 -2.80
N ALA A 149 6.25 -15.18 -2.46
CA ALA A 149 7.70 -15.20 -2.33
C ALA A 149 8.40 -14.86 -3.67
N LYS A 150 7.90 -15.37 -4.81
CA LYS A 150 8.43 -15.04 -6.14
C LYS A 150 8.26 -13.55 -6.45
N MET A 151 7.12 -12.97 -6.10
CA MET A 151 6.89 -11.54 -6.28
C MET A 151 7.87 -10.70 -5.45
N PHE A 152 8.16 -11.10 -4.20
CA PHE A 152 9.19 -10.42 -3.40
C PHE A 152 10.57 -10.54 -4.03
N VAL A 153 10.97 -11.73 -4.50
CA VAL A 153 12.26 -11.89 -5.19
C VAL A 153 12.34 -11.01 -6.43
N ALA A 154 11.31 -11.01 -7.28
CA ALA A 154 11.26 -10.13 -8.45
C ALA A 154 11.33 -8.64 -8.08
N ALA A 155 10.63 -8.22 -7.03
CA ALA A 155 10.65 -6.84 -6.55
C ALA A 155 12.01 -6.43 -5.93
N LYS A 156 12.89 -7.37 -5.55
CA LYS A 156 14.26 -7.04 -5.12
C LYS A 156 15.19 -6.64 -6.26
N GLU A 157 14.85 -6.96 -7.50
CA GLU A 157 15.66 -6.63 -8.67
C GLU A 157 15.59 -5.15 -9.05
N SER A 158 14.55 -4.45 -8.61
CA SER A 158 14.35 -3.02 -8.86
C SER A 158 14.78 -2.17 -7.65
N PRO A 159 15.69 -1.18 -7.81
CA PRO A 159 16.17 -0.35 -6.70
C PRO A 159 15.06 0.40 -5.95
N SER A 160 13.97 0.77 -6.63
CA SER A 160 12.84 1.48 -6.01
C SER A 160 12.02 0.60 -5.07
N THR A 161 11.93 -0.70 -5.33
CA THR A 161 11.07 -1.63 -4.59
C THR A 161 11.83 -2.55 -3.65
N LYS A 162 13.16 -2.68 -3.83
CA LYS A 162 14.02 -3.59 -3.07
C LYS A 162 13.85 -3.51 -1.56
N ALA A 163 13.86 -2.30 -1.00
CA ALA A 163 13.75 -2.13 0.46
C ALA A 163 12.40 -2.59 1.02
N ILE A 164 11.31 -2.43 0.26
CA ILE A 164 9.98 -2.90 0.68
C ILE A 164 9.91 -4.43 0.54
N ALA A 165 10.45 -4.97 -0.55
CA ALA A 165 10.48 -6.41 -0.79
C ALA A 165 11.27 -7.16 0.29
N GLU A 166 12.45 -6.66 0.68
CA GLU A 166 13.27 -7.23 1.76
C GLU A 166 12.53 -7.24 3.11
N LYS A 167 11.80 -6.17 3.44
CA LYS A 167 10.98 -6.13 4.67
C LYS A 167 9.88 -7.19 4.67
N LEU A 168 9.15 -7.32 3.56
CA LEU A 168 8.05 -8.27 3.46
C LEU A 168 8.53 -9.73 3.41
N GLU A 169 9.69 -9.98 2.81
CA GLU A 169 10.35 -11.28 2.85
C GLU A 169 10.81 -11.64 4.28
N GLN A 170 11.40 -10.68 5.02
CA GLN A 170 11.72 -10.92 6.42
C GLN A 170 10.48 -11.15 7.28
N ALA A 171 9.39 -10.41 7.04
CA ALA A 171 8.12 -10.64 7.70
C ALA A 171 7.57 -12.04 7.37
N GLN A 172 7.72 -12.50 6.13
CA GLN A 172 7.32 -13.85 5.70
C GLN A 172 8.11 -14.93 6.46
N MET A 173 9.42 -14.79 6.56
CA MET A 173 10.26 -15.71 7.33
C MET A 173 9.90 -15.71 8.82
N THR A 174 9.66 -14.54 9.41
CA THR A 174 9.24 -14.41 10.81
C THR A 174 7.85 -15.04 11.04
N ASP A 175 6.93 -14.90 10.08
CA ASP A 175 5.63 -15.58 10.14
C ASP A 175 5.79 -17.10 10.09
N TRP A 176 6.65 -17.65 9.22
CA TRP A 176 6.93 -19.09 9.21
C TRP A 176 7.52 -19.59 10.52
N LEU A 177 8.48 -18.87 11.12
CA LEU A 177 9.02 -19.20 12.44
C LEU A 177 7.96 -19.19 13.53
N ARG A 178 7.13 -18.14 13.57
CA ARG A 178 6.03 -18.01 14.55
C ARG A 178 5.00 -19.12 14.42
N ASN A 179 4.81 -19.66 13.22
CA ASN A 179 3.91 -20.78 12.95
C ASN A 179 4.66 -22.14 12.98
N GLU A 180 5.85 -22.18 13.58
CA GLU A 180 6.66 -23.38 13.82
C GLU A 180 6.89 -24.24 12.56
N LYS A 181 7.05 -23.58 11.40
CA LYS A 181 7.27 -24.29 10.14
C LYS A 181 8.64 -24.95 10.13
N SER A 182 8.68 -26.24 9.86
CA SER A 182 9.95 -26.94 9.66
C SER A 182 10.62 -26.52 8.34
N VAL A 183 11.90 -26.86 8.19
CA VAL A 183 12.63 -26.66 6.91
C VAL A 183 11.93 -27.36 5.75
N ASP A 184 11.35 -28.54 5.99
CA ASP A 184 10.60 -29.32 4.99
C ASP A 184 9.26 -28.67 4.66
N ASP A 185 8.56 -28.11 5.66
CA ASP A 185 7.31 -27.39 5.43
C ASP A 185 7.54 -26.16 4.55
N VAL A 186 8.58 -25.38 4.83
CA VAL A 186 8.90 -24.19 4.02
C VAL A 186 9.39 -24.60 2.62
N PHE A 187 10.13 -25.70 2.49
CA PHE A 187 10.54 -26.24 1.18
C PHE A 187 9.34 -26.52 0.28
N LYS A 188 8.31 -27.18 0.83
CA LYS A 188 7.04 -27.48 0.14
C LYS A 188 6.17 -26.24 -0.08
N LEU A 189 6.11 -25.34 0.90
CA LEU A 189 5.37 -24.07 0.75
C LEU A 189 5.92 -23.22 -0.39
N LEU A 190 7.23 -23.28 -0.63
CA LEU A 190 7.92 -22.63 -1.75
C LEU A 190 7.90 -23.45 -3.04
N LYS A 191 7.27 -24.63 -3.03
CA LYS A 191 7.14 -25.55 -4.17
C LYS A 191 8.49 -25.93 -4.77
N LEU A 192 9.49 -26.12 -3.93
CA LEU A 192 10.84 -26.53 -4.36
C LEU A 192 10.92 -28.03 -4.68
N ASP A 193 9.92 -28.81 -4.26
CA ASP A 193 9.75 -30.23 -4.56
C ASP A 193 9.01 -30.52 -5.88
N ASP A 194 8.39 -29.51 -6.50
CA ASP A 194 7.64 -29.66 -7.77
C ASP A 194 8.56 -29.86 -8.99
N ASP A 195 9.80 -29.33 -8.97
CA ASP A 195 10.77 -29.39 -10.08
C ASP A 195 12.20 -29.56 -9.55
N VAL A 196 12.50 -30.77 -9.06
CA VAL A 196 13.78 -31.09 -8.42
C VAL A 196 14.96 -30.98 -9.39
N ASP A 197 14.75 -31.29 -10.67
CA ASP A 197 15.79 -31.24 -11.70
C ASP A 197 16.29 -29.79 -11.92
N ASN A 198 15.42 -28.79 -11.74
CA ASN A 198 15.77 -27.37 -11.84
C ASN A 198 15.91 -26.65 -10.49
N LEU A 199 15.97 -27.39 -9.38
CA LEU A 199 16.00 -26.84 -8.02
C LEU A 199 17.07 -25.75 -7.84
N LEU A 200 18.29 -25.99 -8.33
CA LEU A 200 19.41 -25.05 -8.21
C LEU A 200 19.23 -23.76 -9.02
N SER A 201 18.31 -23.75 -9.98
CA SER A 201 17.93 -22.57 -10.76
C SER A 201 16.73 -21.84 -10.18
N SER A 202 16.07 -22.38 -9.15
CA SER A 202 14.93 -21.73 -8.51
C SER A 202 15.38 -20.46 -7.78
N PRO A 203 14.76 -19.29 -8.07
CA PRO A 203 15.06 -18.07 -7.34
C PRO A 203 14.65 -18.14 -5.86
N LEU A 204 13.76 -19.07 -5.50
CA LEU A 204 13.30 -19.29 -4.13
C LEU A 204 14.24 -20.16 -3.30
N LEU A 205 15.20 -20.86 -3.91
CA LEU A 205 16.13 -21.72 -3.16
C LEU A 205 16.95 -20.90 -2.16
N ARG A 206 17.39 -19.69 -2.56
CA ARG A 206 18.11 -18.78 -1.65
C ARG A 206 17.25 -18.33 -0.47
N ASN A 207 15.96 -18.07 -0.71
CA ASN A 207 15.03 -17.71 0.36
C ASN A 207 14.84 -18.87 1.35
N TRP A 208 14.76 -20.10 0.86
CA TRP A 208 14.70 -21.29 1.71
C TRP A 208 15.98 -21.47 2.54
N VAL A 209 17.17 -21.35 1.92
CA VAL A 209 18.44 -21.44 2.66
C VAL A 209 18.51 -20.38 3.76
N ALA A 210 18.15 -19.13 3.46
CA ALA A 210 18.11 -18.06 4.47
C ALA A 210 17.12 -18.36 5.60
N TYR A 211 16.01 -19.05 5.32
CA TYR A 211 15.09 -19.51 6.36
C TYR A 211 15.71 -20.59 7.26
N VAL A 212 16.43 -21.56 6.68
CA VAL A 212 17.14 -22.60 7.43
C VAL A 212 18.17 -21.97 8.37
N GLU A 213 18.99 -21.06 7.87
CA GLU A 213 19.97 -20.32 8.67
C GLU A 213 19.29 -19.57 9.83
N LYS A 214 18.19 -18.86 9.55
CA LYS A 214 17.43 -18.12 10.57
C LYS A 214 16.79 -19.04 11.62
N LEU A 215 16.38 -20.25 11.24
CA LEU A 215 15.83 -21.24 12.15
C LEU A 215 16.92 -21.80 13.07
N GLU A 216 18.12 -22.08 12.55
CA GLU A 216 19.27 -22.55 13.32
C GLU A 216 19.82 -21.47 14.27
N GLU A 217 19.80 -20.19 13.86
CA GLU A 217 20.15 -19.04 14.70
C GLU A 217 19.15 -18.77 15.83
N ASN A 218 17.97 -19.40 15.81
CA ASN A 218 16.99 -19.32 16.88
C ASN A 218 17.09 -20.58 17.78
N PRO A 219 17.98 -20.62 18.80
CA PRO A 219 18.23 -21.80 19.63
C PRO A 219 17.05 -22.18 20.55
N TYR A 220 15.94 -21.44 20.50
CA TYR A 220 14.73 -21.72 21.27
C TYR A 220 13.50 -21.68 20.33
N PRO A 221 13.12 -22.81 19.70
CA PRO A 221 11.70 -23.00 19.40
C PRO A 221 10.98 -22.95 20.75
N ASP A 222 10.00 -22.07 20.89
CA ASP A 222 9.33 -21.81 22.17
C ASP A 222 8.61 -23.09 22.66
N THR A 223 9.33 -23.95 23.38
CA THR A 223 8.75 -25.08 24.10
C THR A 223 8.06 -24.53 25.35
N ARG A 224 6.89 -23.92 25.16
CA ARG A 224 5.97 -23.46 26.20
C ARG A 224 4.56 -23.43 25.57
N TYR A 225 3.61 -24.32 25.84
CA TYR A 225 3.28 -25.14 26.99
C TYR A 225 2.41 -26.34 26.54
N CYS A 226 2.33 -27.33 27.44
CA CYS A 226 1.37 -28.44 27.50
C CYS A 226 -0.08 -28.09 27.16
#